data_AF-A0A0J7KN73-F1
#
_entry.id   AF-A0A0J7KN73-F1
#
_cell.length_a   1.000
_cell.length_b   1.000
_cell.length_c   1.000
_cell.angle_alpha   90.00
_cell.angle_beta   90.00
_cell.angle_gamma   90.00
#
_symmetry.space_group_name_H-M   'P 1'
#
loop_
_entity.id
_entity.type
_entity.pdbx_description
1 polymer ?
#
loop_
_entity_poly.entity_id
_entity_poly.type
_entity_poly.pdbx_seq_one_letter_code
_entity_poly.pdbx_strand_id
1 'polypeptide(L)'
;MDNIWKSVRFKYIFACILITFVTSCIISISPISIDECKCDTNAQSGQHLKQLTDEISGHKKESEHQLAILVPFRDRFEELLMFIPHMQKFLDKQSIDYHIFVLNQMDRYRFNRASLINVGFLETEKAFDYIAMHDVDLLPMNDQLSYAYPSTGPHHISSPDLHPRYHYNAFIGGILLIKREHFIQVNGMSNKYWGWGLEDDEFYLRLKEAGLSPSRPQNVSTGVHNTFKVC
;
A
#
# COMPACT_ATOMS: atom_id res chain seq x y z
N MET A 1 -56.51 17.78 -40.48
CA MET A 1 -56.41 17.38 -39.06
C MET A 1 -54.98 16.99 -38.65
N ASP A 2 -54.11 16.58 -39.58
CA ASP A 2 -52.74 16.12 -39.28
C ASP A 2 -51.75 17.20 -38.80
N ASN A 3 -51.90 18.45 -39.23
CA ASN A 3 -50.99 19.54 -38.84
C ASN A 3 -51.15 19.98 -37.38
N ILE A 4 -52.35 19.84 -36.83
CA ILE A 4 -52.63 20.16 -35.43
C ILE A 4 -51.98 19.11 -34.51
N TRP A 5 -52.06 17.83 -34.90
CA TRP A 5 -51.48 16.73 -34.12
C TRP A 5 -49.94 16.72 -34.12
N LYS A 6 -49.32 17.12 -35.24
CA LYS A 6 -47.86 17.35 -35.32
C LYS A 6 -47.39 18.51 -34.45
N SER A 7 -48.11 19.63 -34.46
CA SER A 7 -47.80 20.80 -33.61
C SER A 7 -47.92 20.46 -32.12
N VAL A 8 -48.96 19.71 -31.75
CA VAL A 8 -49.19 19.26 -30.38
C VAL A 8 -48.09 18.31 -29.91
N ARG A 9 -47.71 17.30 -30.72
CA ARG A 9 -46.58 16.41 -30.41
C ARG A 9 -45.25 17.15 -30.27
N PHE A 10 -44.98 18.12 -31.13
CA PHE A 10 -43.74 18.92 -31.06
C PHE A 10 -43.67 19.75 -29.77
N LYS A 11 -44.80 20.33 -29.33
CA LYS A 11 -44.88 21.07 -28.06
C LYS A 11 -44.60 20.18 -26.85
N TYR A 12 -45.13 18.96 -26.82
CA TYR A 12 -44.87 18.02 -25.72
C TYR A 12 -43.43 17.50 -25.71
N ILE A 13 -42.85 17.21 -26.88
CA ILE A 13 -41.44 16.79 -26.97
C ILE A 13 -40.52 17.93 -26.51
N PHE A 14 -40.77 19.15 -26.96
CA PHE A 14 -39.98 20.32 -26.55
C PHE A 14 -40.12 20.57 -25.03
N ALA A 15 -41.33 20.43 -24.48
CA ALA A 15 -41.55 20.52 -23.04
C ALA A 15 -40.79 19.44 -22.27
N CYS A 16 -40.78 18.19 -22.73
CA CYS A 16 -40.01 17.12 -22.10
C CYS A 16 -38.50 17.39 -22.11
N ILE A 17 -37.95 17.87 -23.22
CA ILE A 17 -36.52 18.21 -23.33
C ILE A 17 -36.17 19.38 -22.41
N LEU A 18 -37.03 20.39 -22.33
CA LEU A 18 -36.82 21.53 -21.44
C LEU A 18 -36.86 21.09 -19.97
N ILE A 19 -37.80 20.21 -19.60
CA ILE A 19 -37.91 19.67 -18.24
C ILE A 19 -36.65 18.88 -17.89
N THR A 20 -36.18 17.99 -18.76
CA THR A 20 -34.96 17.19 -18.47
C THR A 20 -33.69 18.04 -18.42
N PHE A 21 -33.61 19.08 -19.23
CA PHE A 21 -32.51 20.04 -19.17
C PHE A 21 -32.51 20.84 -17.86
N VAL A 22 -33.68 21.31 -17.43
CA VAL A 22 -33.85 22.06 -16.18
C VAL A 22 -33.58 21.17 -14.97
N THR A 23 -34.04 19.92 -14.94
CA THR A 23 -33.74 18.99 -13.84
C THR A 23 -32.25 18.66 -13.77
N SER A 24 -31.58 18.47 -14.92
CA SER A 24 -30.13 18.25 -14.97
C SER A 24 -29.35 19.46 -14.46
N CYS A 25 -29.77 20.68 -14.82
CA CYS A 25 -29.17 21.91 -14.30
C CYS A 25 -29.39 22.02 -12.78
N ILE A 26 -30.60 21.75 -12.29
CA ILE A 26 -30.88 21.80 -10.84
C ILE A 26 -30.03 20.78 -10.08
N ILE A 27 -29.88 19.55 -10.57
CA ILE A 27 -29.01 18.53 -9.94
C ILE A 27 -27.54 18.99 -9.94
N SER A 28 -27.08 19.65 -11.01
CA SER A 28 -25.70 20.12 -11.12
C SER A 28 -25.39 21.33 -10.22
N ILE A 29 -26.41 22.13 -9.88
CA ILE A 29 -26.27 23.33 -9.04
C ILE A 29 -26.67 23.05 -7.59
N SER A 30 -27.37 21.94 -7.34
CA SER A 30 -27.72 21.53 -5.98
C SER A 30 -26.44 21.12 -5.25
N PRO A 31 -26.10 21.75 -4.11
CA PRO A 31 -25.01 21.27 -3.30
C PRO A 31 -25.38 19.87 -2.82
N ILE A 32 -24.70 18.85 -3.33
CA ILE A 32 -24.73 17.54 -2.71
C ILE A 32 -24.06 17.76 -1.36
N SER A 33 -24.87 17.94 -0.32
CA SER A 33 -24.42 17.80 1.06
C SER A 33 -24.09 16.33 1.23
N ILE A 34 -22.85 15.95 0.87
CA ILE A 34 -22.20 14.83 1.52
C ILE A 34 -22.04 15.34 2.94
N ASP A 35 -22.92 14.88 3.83
CA ASP A 35 -22.85 15.20 5.25
C ASP A 35 -21.37 15.16 5.66
N GLU A 36 -20.91 16.27 6.22
CA GLU A 36 -19.65 16.33 6.93
C GLU A 36 -19.59 15.07 7.79
N CYS A 37 -18.65 14.17 7.47
CA CYS A 37 -18.37 13.05 8.33
C CYS A 37 -17.81 13.67 9.61
N LYS A 38 -18.71 13.95 10.57
CA LYS A 38 -18.34 14.31 11.93
C LYS A 38 -17.74 13.05 12.54
N CYS A 39 -16.44 12.91 12.36
CA CYS A 39 -15.65 12.10 13.27
C CYS A 39 -15.72 12.81 14.61
N ASP A 40 -16.69 12.43 15.44
CA ASP A 40 -16.66 12.75 16.86
C ASP A 40 -15.35 12.20 17.41
N THR A 41 -14.40 13.09 17.70
CA THR A 41 -13.23 12.79 18.51
C THR A 41 -13.68 12.57 19.95
N ASN A 42 -14.42 11.50 20.18
CA ASN A 42 -14.65 10.98 21.52
C ASN A 42 -13.38 10.24 21.93
N ALA A 43 -12.61 10.86 22.81
CA ALA A 43 -11.46 10.28 23.52
C ALA A 43 -11.78 8.94 24.25
N GLN A 44 -13.03 8.49 24.24
CA GLN A 44 -13.48 7.18 24.73
C GLN A 44 -13.26 6.03 23.74
N SER A 45 -13.21 6.28 22.42
CA SER A 45 -12.95 5.21 21.42
C SER A 45 -11.55 4.63 21.55
N GLY A 46 -10.56 5.45 21.92
CA GLY A 46 -9.18 5.02 22.15
C GLY A 46 -9.03 4.08 23.35
N GLN A 47 -9.86 4.22 24.39
CA GLN A 47 -9.82 3.32 25.55
C GLN A 47 -10.50 1.99 25.26
N HIS A 48 -11.63 1.98 24.53
CA HIS A 48 -12.31 0.74 24.17
C HIS A 48 -11.50 -0.08 23.15
N LEU A 49 -10.87 0.58 22.17
CA LEU A 49 -9.98 -0.09 21.22
C LEU A 49 -8.72 -0.62 21.92
N LYS A 50 -8.15 0.14 22.87
CA LYS A 50 -7.01 -0.28 23.68
C LYS A 50 -7.34 -1.47 24.59
N GLN A 51 -8.53 -1.47 25.19
CA GLN A 51 -9.00 -2.56 26.03
C GLN A 51 -9.31 -3.83 25.22
N LEU A 52 -9.84 -3.69 23.99
CA LEU A 52 -10.01 -4.79 23.05
C LEU A 52 -8.66 -5.34 22.56
N THR A 53 -7.68 -4.48 22.27
CA THR A 53 -6.33 -4.95 21.92
C THR A 53 -5.64 -5.61 23.10
N ASP A 54 -5.79 -5.11 24.32
CA ASP A 54 -5.16 -5.67 25.52
C ASP A 54 -5.78 -7.04 25.90
N GLU A 55 -7.09 -7.23 25.71
CA GLU A 55 -7.76 -8.53 25.91
C GLU A 55 -7.39 -9.57 24.83
N ILE A 56 -7.11 -9.14 23.59
CA ILE A 56 -6.63 -10.01 22.51
C ILE A 56 -5.12 -10.35 22.68
N SER A 57 -4.36 -9.44 23.28
CA SER A 57 -2.90 -9.54 23.43
C SER A 57 -2.44 -10.38 24.61
N GLY A 58 -3.36 -10.81 25.49
CA GLY A 58 -3.07 -11.42 26.80
C GLY A 58 -2.19 -12.68 26.82
N HIS A 59 -1.80 -13.24 25.68
CA HIS A 59 -0.81 -14.32 25.61
C HIS A 59 0.04 -14.34 24.33
N LYS A 60 0.24 -13.20 23.64
CA LYS A 60 1.23 -13.15 22.55
C LYS A 60 2.60 -12.86 23.16
N LYS A 61 3.52 -13.84 23.10
CA LYS A 61 4.93 -13.63 23.44
C LYS A 61 5.41 -12.43 22.63
N GLU A 62 5.73 -11.32 23.31
CA GLU A 62 6.31 -10.14 22.66
C GLU A 62 7.51 -10.59 21.83
N SER A 63 7.47 -10.35 20.52
CA SER A 63 8.63 -10.62 19.68
C SER A 63 9.68 -9.56 19.97
N GLU A 64 10.94 -9.98 20.05
CA GLU A 64 12.08 -9.09 20.30
C GLU A 64 12.20 -7.95 19.28
N HIS A 65 11.61 -8.13 18.09
CA HIS A 65 11.67 -7.15 17.01
C HIS A 65 10.30 -6.80 16.46
N GLN A 66 10.06 -5.50 16.26
CA GLN A 66 8.81 -4.99 15.71
C GLN A 66 8.98 -4.51 14.25
N LEU A 67 8.09 -4.96 13.36
CA LEU A 67 8.11 -4.66 11.92
C LEU A 67 7.18 -3.50 11.54
N ALA A 68 7.69 -2.49 10.83
CA ALA A 68 6.83 -1.54 10.12
C ALA A 68 6.70 -1.92 8.64
N ILE A 69 5.49 -2.23 8.18
CA ILE A 69 5.21 -2.51 6.77
C ILE A 69 4.80 -1.21 6.10
N LEU A 70 5.67 -0.70 5.25
CA LEU A 70 5.51 0.56 4.54
C LEU A 70 4.95 0.31 3.15
N VAL A 71 3.69 0.71 2.95
CA VAL A 71 2.93 0.43 1.72
C VAL A 71 2.71 1.75 0.96
N PRO A 72 3.53 2.06 -0.06
CA PRO A 72 3.35 3.24 -0.88
C PRO A 72 2.07 3.11 -1.70
N PHE A 73 1.19 4.11 -1.63
CA PHE A 73 -0.19 3.96 -2.08
C PHE A 73 -0.73 5.19 -2.82
N ARG A 74 -1.50 4.94 -3.89
CA ARG A 74 -2.41 5.89 -4.54
C ARG A 74 -3.36 5.13 -5.45
N ASP A 75 -4.66 5.35 -5.34
CA ASP A 75 -5.69 4.84 -6.27
C ASP A 75 -5.57 3.32 -6.54
N ARG A 76 -5.38 2.52 -5.48
CA ARG A 76 -5.24 1.05 -5.50
C ARG A 76 -6.16 0.37 -4.47
N PHE A 77 -7.38 0.89 -4.33
CA PHE A 77 -8.28 0.51 -3.22
C PHE A 77 -8.62 -0.99 -3.24
N GLU A 78 -8.86 -1.57 -4.41
CA GLU A 78 -9.19 -2.99 -4.53
C GLU A 78 -8.01 -3.89 -4.16
N GLU A 79 -6.80 -3.52 -4.56
CA GLU A 79 -5.57 -4.19 -4.16
C GLU A 79 -5.38 -4.09 -2.66
N LEU A 80 -5.63 -2.92 -2.05
CA LEU A 80 -5.54 -2.73 -0.60
C LEU A 80 -6.55 -3.59 0.17
N LEU A 81 -7.77 -3.73 -0.33
CA LEU A 81 -8.80 -4.58 0.26
C LEU A 81 -8.39 -6.07 0.27
N MET A 82 -7.63 -6.52 -0.72
CA MET A 82 -7.06 -7.86 -0.74
C MET A 82 -5.79 -7.96 0.14
N PHE A 83 -4.95 -6.93 0.10
CA PHE A 83 -3.65 -6.87 0.75
C PHE A 83 -3.74 -7.01 2.27
N ILE A 84 -4.54 -6.16 2.93
CA ILE A 84 -4.59 -6.10 4.40
C ILE A 84 -4.96 -7.46 5.02
N PRO A 85 -6.09 -8.10 4.68
CA PRO A 85 -6.45 -9.39 5.28
C PRO A 85 -5.49 -10.51 4.89
N HIS A 86 -4.92 -10.47 3.67
CA HIS A 86 -3.93 -11.45 3.24
C HIS A 86 -2.65 -11.37 4.08
N MET A 87 -2.10 -10.17 4.23
CA MET A 87 -0.87 -9.95 4.99
C MET A 87 -1.07 -10.24 6.48
N GLN A 88 -2.23 -9.89 7.04
CA GLN A 88 -2.55 -10.23 8.43
C GLN A 88 -2.46 -11.74 8.66
N LYS A 89 -3.19 -12.51 7.86
CA LYS A 89 -3.17 -13.97 7.93
C LYS A 89 -1.76 -14.53 7.69
N PHE A 90 -1.02 -13.97 6.76
CA PHE A 90 0.32 -14.45 6.40
C PHE A 90 1.34 -14.23 7.52
N LEU A 91 1.32 -13.06 8.16
CA LEU A 91 2.26 -12.69 9.21
C LEU A 91 1.92 -13.29 10.57
N ASP A 92 0.62 -13.48 10.86
CA ASP A 92 0.17 -14.13 12.09
C ASP A 92 0.66 -15.58 12.17
N LYS A 93 0.67 -16.32 11.05
CA LYS A 93 1.26 -17.66 10.96
C LYS A 93 2.75 -17.68 11.34
N GLN A 94 3.46 -16.59 11.04
CA GLN A 94 4.88 -16.45 11.32
C GLN A 94 5.15 -15.87 12.72
N SER A 95 4.09 -15.54 13.48
CA SER A 95 4.19 -14.90 14.81
C SER A 95 5.03 -13.61 14.78
N ILE A 96 4.92 -12.83 13.71
CA ILE A 96 5.57 -11.52 13.59
C ILE A 96 4.74 -10.48 14.35
N ASP A 97 5.40 -9.59 15.11
CA ASP A 97 4.78 -8.35 15.57
C ASP A 97 5.01 -7.25 14.52
N TYR A 98 3.93 -6.62 14.09
CA TYR A 98 3.98 -5.67 12.98
C TYR A 98 2.87 -4.61 13.06
N HIS A 99 3.11 -3.51 12.35
CA HIS A 99 2.09 -2.53 12.02
C HIS A 99 2.16 -2.19 10.52
N ILE A 100 1.01 -2.02 9.88
CA ILE A 100 0.91 -1.67 8.45
C ILE A 100 0.64 -0.17 8.31
N PHE A 101 1.54 0.53 7.61
CA PHE A 101 1.44 1.94 7.30
C PHE A 101 1.11 2.12 5.82
N VAL A 102 -0.09 2.60 5.52
CA VAL A 102 -0.50 2.95 4.14
C VAL A 102 -0.11 4.40 3.86
N LEU A 103 0.83 4.58 2.95
CA LEU A 103 1.49 5.86 2.65
C LEU A 103 0.82 6.48 1.43
N ASN A 104 -0.31 7.15 1.66
CA ASN A 104 -1.18 7.66 0.60
C ASN A 104 -0.69 9.00 0.01
N GLN A 105 -0.32 9.02 -1.27
CA GLN A 105 0.17 10.22 -1.94
C GLN A 105 -0.97 11.09 -2.47
N MET A 106 -1.25 12.21 -1.79
CA MET A 106 -2.40 13.08 -2.08
C MET A 106 -2.13 14.23 -3.08
N ASP A 107 -0.87 14.53 -3.37
CA ASP A 107 -0.52 15.54 -4.37
C ASP A 107 -0.86 15.08 -5.80
N ARG A 108 -0.71 15.97 -6.79
CA ARG A 108 -1.00 15.68 -8.20
C ARG A 108 0.24 15.34 -9.03
N TYR A 109 1.40 15.19 -8.40
CA TYR A 109 2.62 14.83 -9.12
C TYR A 109 2.57 13.35 -9.53
N ARG A 110 3.53 12.91 -10.35
CA ARG A 110 3.67 11.48 -10.62
C ARG A 110 3.88 10.72 -9.31
N PHE A 111 3.48 9.46 -9.29
CA PHE A 111 3.67 8.65 -8.09
C PHE A 111 5.17 8.54 -7.77
N ASN A 112 5.54 8.72 -6.50
CA ASN A 112 6.92 8.68 -6.03
C ASN A 112 7.04 7.65 -4.90
N ARG A 113 7.23 6.39 -5.31
CA ARG A 113 7.33 5.24 -4.42
C ARG A 113 8.40 5.42 -3.35
N ALA A 114 9.62 5.75 -3.76
CA ALA A 114 10.76 5.93 -2.86
C ALA A 114 10.55 7.07 -1.85
N SER A 115 10.01 8.21 -2.29
CA SER A 115 9.72 9.32 -1.37
C SER A 115 8.65 8.96 -0.35
N LEU A 116 7.63 8.18 -0.72
CA LEU A 116 6.63 7.71 0.24
C LEU A 116 7.27 6.79 1.28
N ILE A 117 8.09 5.82 0.87
CA ILE A 117 8.82 4.97 1.80
C ILE A 117 9.67 5.79 2.78
N ASN A 118 10.38 6.81 2.31
CA ASN A 118 11.14 7.71 3.18
C ASN A 118 10.23 8.44 4.18
N VAL A 119 9.06 8.94 3.76
CA VAL A 119 8.07 9.54 4.66
C VAL A 119 7.60 8.52 5.70
N GLY A 120 7.22 7.32 5.26
CA GLY A 120 6.80 6.25 6.17
C GLY A 120 7.88 5.90 7.19
N PHE A 121 9.14 5.83 6.77
CA PHE A 121 10.26 5.61 7.67
C PHE A 121 10.38 6.70 8.74
N LEU A 122 10.24 7.97 8.36
CA LEU A 122 10.30 9.10 9.29
C LEU A 122 9.12 9.14 10.28
N GLU A 123 7.92 8.73 9.83
CA GLU A 123 6.71 8.69 10.65
C GLU A 123 6.62 7.45 11.55
N THR A 124 7.39 6.38 11.24
CA THR A 124 7.47 5.22 12.14
C THR A 124 8.29 5.53 13.38
N GLU A 125 7.73 5.20 14.55
CA GLU A 125 8.44 5.37 15.82
C GLU A 125 9.73 4.55 15.90
N LYS A 126 10.63 4.94 16.81
CA LYS A 126 11.85 4.18 17.11
C LYS A 126 11.58 2.79 17.70
N ALA A 127 10.33 2.50 18.08
CA ALA A 127 9.91 1.19 18.59
C ALA A 127 9.99 0.10 17.52
N PHE A 128 9.85 0.46 16.24
CA PHE A 128 10.07 -0.48 15.14
C PHE A 128 11.57 -0.69 14.94
N ASP A 129 12.04 -1.94 14.78
CA ASP A 129 13.46 -2.25 14.60
C ASP A 129 13.85 -2.35 13.12
N TYR A 130 12.88 -2.68 12.28
CA TYR A 130 13.06 -2.90 10.85
C TYR A 130 11.81 -2.52 10.07
N ILE A 131 11.98 -2.33 8.77
CA ILE A 131 10.90 -1.96 7.86
C ILE A 131 10.81 -2.97 6.71
N ALA A 132 9.61 -3.17 6.19
CA ALA A 132 9.35 -3.84 4.92
C ALA A 132 8.79 -2.80 3.95
N MET A 133 9.52 -2.51 2.88
CA MET A 133 9.00 -1.70 1.77
C MET A 133 8.20 -2.65 0.88
N HIS A 134 6.89 -2.48 0.80
CA HIS A 134 6.01 -3.50 0.27
C HIS A 134 5.00 -2.94 -0.74
N ASP A 135 5.06 -3.42 -1.98
CA ASP A 135 4.07 -3.06 -3.00
C ASP A 135 2.70 -3.68 -2.66
N VAL A 136 1.63 -2.88 -2.76
CA VAL A 136 0.27 -3.29 -2.35
C VAL A 136 -0.30 -4.43 -3.18
N ASP A 137 0.20 -4.61 -4.41
CA ASP A 137 -0.29 -5.58 -5.38
C ASP A 137 0.46 -6.92 -5.36
N LEU A 138 1.47 -7.10 -4.50
CA LEU A 138 2.35 -8.28 -4.53
C LEU A 138 2.17 -9.20 -3.32
N LEU A 139 1.21 -10.13 -3.38
CA LEU A 139 0.85 -10.97 -2.24
C LEU A 139 1.73 -12.23 -2.14
N PRO A 140 2.43 -12.50 -1.01
CA PRO A 140 3.22 -13.71 -0.83
C PRO A 140 2.30 -14.94 -0.65
N MET A 141 2.50 -15.98 -1.46
CA MET A 141 1.66 -17.18 -1.45
C MET A 141 2.35 -18.39 -0.79
N ASN A 142 3.68 -18.32 -0.62
CA ASN A 142 4.46 -19.40 -0.03
C ASN A 142 4.88 -19.03 1.41
N ASP A 143 4.45 -19.83 2.38
CA ASP A 143 4.75 -19.65 3.81
C ASP A 143 6.27 -19.81 4.13
N GLN A 144 7.10 -20.24 3.17
CA GLN A 144 8.57 -20.25 3.28
C GLN A 144 9.21 -18.87 3.12
N LEU A 145 8.45 -17.84 2.69
CA LEU A 145 8.93 -16.46 2.60
C LEU A 145 8.90 -15.80 3.98
N SER A 146 10.08 -15.66 4.59
CA SER A 146 10.19 -15.13 5.94
C SER A 146 10.15 -13.61 5.98
N TYR A 147 9.32 -13.08 6.87
CA TYR A 147 9.27 -11.67 7.24
C TYR A 147 10.00 -11.38 8.56
N ALA A 148 10.80 -12.33 9.05
CA ALA A 148 11.53 -12.17 10.30
C ALA A 148 12.60 -11.06 10.22
N TYR A 149 13.05 -10.63 11.39
CA TYR A 149 14.08 -9.60 11.53
C TYR A 149 15.34 -9.95 10.71
N PRO A 150 15.78 -9.07 9.78
CA PRO A 150 16.87 -9.35 8.86
C PRO A 150 18.24 -9.06 9.52
N SER A 151 18.65 -9.95 10.44
CA SER A 151 19.82 -9.76 11.32
C SER A 151 21.15 -9.57 10.58
N THR A 152 21.34 -10.24 9.44
CA THR A 152 22.59 -10.25 8.68
C THR A 152 22.74 -9.14 7.65
N GLY A 153 21.65 -8.48 7.25
CA GLY A 153 21.64 -7.57 6.11
C GLY A 153 20.25 -7.44 5.50
N PRO A 154 20.03 -6.51 4.55
CA PRO A 154 18.75 -6.40 3.86
C PRO A 154 18.28 -7.77 3.30
N HIS A 155 16.97 -8.01 3.31
CA HIS A 155 16.38 -9.27 2.85
C HIS A 155 15.34 -9.00 1.75
N HIS A 156 15.70 -9.31 0.51
CA HIS A 156 14.85 -9.12 -0.67
C HIS A 156 13.93 -10.33 -0.86
N ILE A 157 12.69 -10.22 -0.39
CA ILE A 157 11.71 -11.30 -0.41
C ILE A 157 11.28 -11.62 -1.83
N SER A 158 11.00 -10.60 -2.64
CA SER A 158 10.55 -10.77 -4.02
C SER A 158 11.72 -10.88 -5.00
N SER A 159 12.61 -11.84 -4.72
CA SER A 159 13.80 -12.17 -5.50
C SER A 159 13.51 -12.28 -7.01
N PRO A 160 14.46 -11.93 -7.90
CA PRO A 160 14.29 -12.07 -9.35
C PRO A 160 13.92 -13.49 -9.81
N ASP A 161 14.35 -14.52 -9.06
CA ASP A 161 14.04 -15.93 -9.34
C ASP A 161 12.58 -16.31 -8.99
N LEU A 162 11.90 -15.46 -8.23
CA LEU A 162 10.56 -15.67 -7.70
C LEU A 162 9.56 -14.61 -8.20
N HIS A 163 10.05 -13.43 -8.59
CA HIS A 163 9.22 -12.31 -9.02
C HIS A 163 8.56 -12.63 -10.37
N PRO A 164 7.27 -12.31 -10.56
CA PRO A 164 6.54 -12.69 -11.78
C PRO A 164 6.93 -11.90 -13.05
N ARG A 165 7.66 -10.78 -12.91
CA ARG A 165 7.95 -9.84 -14.02
C ARG A 165 9.42 -9.45 -14.21
N TYR A 166 10.25 -9.50 -13.17
CA TYR A 166 11.59 -8.89 -13.18
C TYR A 166 12.60 -9.92 -12.73
N HIS A 167 13.57 -10.23 -13.58
CA HIS A 167 14.47 -11.39 -13.43
C HIS A 167 15.96 -11.01 -13.48
N TYR A 168 16.30 -9.73 -13.39
CA TYR A 168 17.68 -9.26 -13.46
C TYR A 168 18.33 -9.16 -12.08
N ASN A 169 19.64 -9.39 -12.00
CA ASN A 169 20.34 -9.57 -10.72
C ASN A 169 20.31 -8.37 -9.78
N ALA A 170 20.28 -7.15 -10.32
CA ALA A 170 20.27 -5.92 -9.51
C ALA A 170 18.88 -5.56 -8.96
N PHE A 171 17.82 -6.24 -9.41
CA PHE A 171 16.46 -5.94 -8.99
C PHE A 171 16.27 -6.16 -7.49
N ILE A 172 15.73 -5.13 -6.82
CA ILE A 172 15.34 -5.15 -5.40
C ILE A 172 13.96 -4.53 -5.14
N GLY A 173 13.17 -4.29 -6.20
CA GLY A 173 11.79 -3.82 -6.09
C GLY A 173 10.82 -4.89 -5.57
N GLY A 174 9.54 -4.54 -5.43
CA GLY A 174 8.52 -5.39 -4.83
C GLY A 174 8.55 -5.32 -3.30
N ILE A 175 9.24 -6.27 -2.68
CA ILE A 175 9.29 -6.48 -1.23
C ILE A 175 10.74 -6.61 -0.77
N LEU A 176 11.21 -5.64 0.01
CA LEU A 176 12.54 -5.65 0.63
C LEU A 176 12.45 -5.26 2.10
N LEU A 177 13.02 -6.09 2.96
CA LEU A 177 13.15 -5.88 4.40
C LEU A 177 14.53 -5.30 4.72
N ILE A 178 14.57 -4.33 5.62
CA ILE A 178 15.82 -3.69 6.02
C ILE A 178 15.75 -3.18 7.46
N LYS A 179 16.84 -3.34 8.20
CA LYS A 179 16.99 -2.81 9.57
C LYS A 179 16.95 -1.28 9.54
N ARG A 180 16.42 -0.67 10.61
CA ARG A 180 16.40 0.79 10.79
C ARG A 180 17.77 1.42 10.58
N GLU A 181 18.76 0.84 11.24
CA GLU A 181 20.16 1.28 11.19
C GLU A 181 20.74 1.25 9.78
N HIS A 182 20.43 0.21 9.00
CA HIS A 182 20.91 0.08 7.62
C HIS A 182 20.22 1.08 6.69
N PHE A 183 18.93 1.35 6.88
CA PHE A 183 18.21 2.37 6.11
C PHE A 183 18.77 3.78 6.38
N ILE A 184 19.12 4.07 7.65
CA ILE A 184 19.78 5.32 8.04
C ILE A 184 21.19 5.40 7.44
N GLN A 185 21.97 4.31 7.50
CA GLN A 185 23.33 4.23 6.99
C GLN A 185 23.42 4.62 5.51
N VAL A 186 22.41 4.25 4.71
CA VAL A 186 22.35 4.58 3.28
C VAL A 186 21.58 5.87 2.96
N ASN A 187 21.20 6.63 3.99
CA ASN A 187 20.42 7.86 3.86
C ASN A 187 19.10 7.65 3.08
N GLY A 188 18.40 6.56 3.38
CA GLY A 188 17.14 6.18 2.76
C GLY A 188 17.20 6.02 1.23
N MET A 189 16.05 6.13 0.59
CA MET A 189 15.91 6.06 -0.87
C MET A 189 16.02 7.46 -1.52
N SER A 190 16.23 7.53 -2.83
CA SER A 190 16.21 8.81 -3.56
C SER A 190 14.81 9.37 -3.75
N ASN A 191 14.61 10.65 -3.42
CA ASN A 191 13.35 11.38 -3.67
C ASN A 191 13.20 11.87 -5.12
N LYS A 192 14.18 11.61 -6.01
CA LYS A 192 14.22 12.18 -7.37
C LYS A 192 13.45 11.37 -8.41
N TYR A 193 13.00 10.17 -8.08
CA TYR A 193 12.34 9.26 -9.02
C TYR A 193 10.82 9.46 -9.03
N TRP A 194 10.35 10.24 -10.01
CA TRP A 194 8.95 10.55 -10.22
C TRP A 194 8.38 9.73 -11.38
N GLY A 195 7.51 8.76 -11.05
CA GLY A 195 7.00 7.76 -11.99
C GLY A 195 7.61 6.39 -11.77
N TRP A 196 7.45 5.51 -12.75
CA TRP A 196 7.85 4.11 -12.64
C TRP A 196 9.33 3.90 -13.01
N GLY A 197 10.08 3.26 -12.11
CA GLY A 197 11.41 2.68 -12.35
C GLY A 197 12.60 3.50 -11.86
N LEU A 198 13.75 2.81 -11.76
CA LEU A 198 15.09 3.26 -11.38
C LEU A 198 15.30 3.62 -9.90
N GLU A 199 14.23 3.73 -9.10
CA GLU A 199 14.38 4.06 -7.68
C GLU A 199 14.91 2.87 -6.86
N ASP A 200 14.53 1.66 -7.26
CA ASP A 200 15.01 0.40 -6.70
C ASP A 200 16.44 0.10 -7.17
N ASP A 201 16.76 0.33 -8.44
CA ASP A 201 18.12 0.22 -8.99
C ASP A 201 19.10 1.17 -8.27
N GLU A 202 18.71 2.43 -8.05
CA GLU A 202 19.56 3.38 -7.32
C GLU A 202 19.72 2.99 -5.85
N PHE A 203 18.64 2.52 -5.21
CA PHE A 203 18.72 2.05 -3.84
C PHE A 203 19.63 0.82 -3.71
N TYR A 204 19.65 -0.08 -4.71
CA TYR A 204 20.58 -1.21 -4.77
C TYR A 204 22.04 -0.74 -4.79
N LEU A 205 22.34 0.31 -5.56
CA LEU A 205 23.69 0.88 -5.59
C LEU A 205 24.09 1.45 -4.22
N ARG A 206 23.20 2.16 -3.53
CA ARG A 206 23.47 2.67 -2.18
C ARG A 206 23.79 1.56 -1.18
N LEU A 207 23.00 0.48 -1.21
CA LEU A 207 23.23 -0.70 -0.36
C LEU A 207 24.61 -1.31 -0.65
N LYS A 208 24.93 -1.50 -1.94
CA LYS A 208 26.20 -2.04 -2.37
C LYS A 208 27.40 -1.17 -1.96
N GLU A 209 27.31 0.14 -2.11
CA GLU A 209 28.34 1.10 -1.70
C GLU A 209 28.56 1.11 -0.18
N ALA A 210 27.50 0.85 0.60
CA ALA A 210 27.57 0.69 2.05
C ALA A 210 28.03 -0.71 2.50
N GLY A 211 28.37 -1.60 1.58
CA GLY A 211 28.77 -2.99 1.90
C GLY A 211 27.61 -3.90 2.34
N LEU A 212 26.38 -3.50 2.06
CA LEU A 212 25.16 -4.24 2.42
C LEU A 212 24.65 -5.02 1.20
N SER A 213 24.88 -6.32 1.17
CA SER A 213 24.35 -7.20 0.12
C SER A 213 22.98 -7.76 0.52
N PRO A 214 21.92 -7.52 -0.28
CA PRO A 214 20.61 -8.12 -0.02
C PRO A 214 20.67 -9.65 -0.08
N SER A 215 20.25 -10.31 0.99
CA SER A 215 19.96 -11.75 0.98
C SER A 215 18.63 -12.02 0.27
N ARG A 216 18.45 -13.23 -0.26
CA ARG A 216 17.25 -13.66 -0.99
C ARG A 216 16.77 -15.03 -0.49
N PRO A 217 15.47 -15.32 -0.52
CA PRO A 217 14.94 -16.64 -0.17
C PRO A 217 15.65 -17.76 -0.93
N GLN A 218 16.02 -18.83 -0.22
CA GLN A 218 16.67 -20.02 -0.76
C GLN A 218 15.77 -21.24 -0.54
N ASN A 219 15.84 -22.23 -1.43
CA ASN A 219 15.10 -23.49 -1.30
C ASN A 219 13.58 -23.33 -1.15
N VAL A 220 13.02 -22.33 -1.84
CA VAL A 220 11.57 -22.11 -1.92
C VAL A 220 10.97 -23.14 -2.88
N SER A 221 9.88 -23.78 -2.48
CA SER A 221 9.20 -24.84 -3.26
C SER A 221 8.41 -24.33 -4.47
N THR A 222 8.22 -23.02 -4.57
CA THR A 222 7.50 -22.33 -5.65
C THR A 222 8.47 -21.57 -6.55
N GLY A 223 8.00 -21.17 -7.75
CA GLY A 223 8.74 -20.36 -8.71
C GLY A 223 7.99 -19.10 -9.12
N VAL A 224 8.37 -18.52 -10.25
CA VAL A 224 7.87 -17.22 -10.76
C VAL A 224 6.35 -17.14 -10.97
N HIS A 225 5.65 -18.28 -11.09
CA HIS A 225 4.21 -18.32 -11.39
C HIS A 225 3.30 -18.51 -10.17
N ASN A 226 3.85 -18.95 -9.04
CA ASN A 226 3.06 -19.36 -7.87
C ASN A 226 3.65 -18.92 -6.52
N THR A 227 4.78 -18.20 -6.51
CA THR A 227 5.34 -17.65 -5.28
C THR A 227 4.60 -16.39 -4.83
N PHE A 228 4.18 -15.56 -5.79
CA PHE A 228 3.42 -14.35 -5.54
C PHE A 228 2.14 -14.34 -6.37
N LYS A 229 1.07 -13.80 -5.80
CA LYS A 229 -0.13 -13.41 -6.55
C LYS A 229 -0.03 -11.89 -6.79
N VAL A 230 -0.04 -11.49 -8.06
CA VAL A 230 -0.17 -10.09 -8.45
C VAL A 230 -1.65 -9.77 -8.59
N CYS A 231 -2.10 -8.72 -7.89
CA CYS A 231 -3.49 -8.26 -7.90
C CYS A 231 -3.76 -7.22 -8.99
#